data_AF-K7YMB0-F1
#
_entry.id   AF-K7YMB0-F1
#
_cell.length_a   1.000
_cell.length_b   1.000
_cell.length_c   1.000
_cell.angle_alpha   90.00
_cell.angle_beta   90.00
_cell.angle_gamma   90.00
#
_symmetry.space_group_name_H-M   'P 1'
#
loop_
_entity.id
_entity.type
_entity.pdbx_description
1 polymer ?
#
loop_
_entity_poly.entity_id
_entity_poly.type
_entity_poly.pdbx_seq_one_letter_code
_entity_poly.pdbx_strand_id
1 'polypeptide(L)'
;MGGGETGRFGTRTFDFFPRADLNRIKRIRLVGLRNNLEIVEVRIQYADYSGERREYRLEGELKSSGVREAVLDGRPVYRISVKASPSYFWKKPGGFRVDVIAVK
;
A
#
# COMPACT_ATOMS: atom_id res chain seq x y z
N MET A 1 -9.53 6.01 2.58
CA MET A 1 -9.34 4.79 1.77
C MET A 1 -9.02 5.23 0.35
N GLY A 2 -8.08 4.58 -0.32
CA GLY A 2 -7.71 4.87 -1.71
C GLY A 2 -7.33 3.60 -2.46
N GLY A 3 -7.35 3.66 -3.79
CA GLY A 3 -6.95 2.56 -4.69
C GLY A 3 -5.98 3.04 -5.76
N GLY A 4 -5.22 2.11 -6.33
CA GLY A 4 -4.25 2.37 -7.40
C GLY A 4 -4.38 1.35 -8.53
N GLU A 5 -4.33 1.84 -9.78
CA GLU A 5 -4.26 1.01 -11.00
C GLU A 5 -2.90 1.18 -11.69
N THR A 6 -2.16 0.08 -11.87
CA THR A 6 -0.79 0.09 -12.39
C THR A 6 -0.70 0.42 -13.89
N GLY A 7 -1.82 0.47 -14.61
CA GLY A 7 -1.81 0.64 -16.07
C GLY A 7 -1.19 -0.57 -16.80
N ARG A 8 -1.06 -0.46 -18.14
CA ARG A 8 -0.52 -1.54 -18.99
C ARG A 8 1.01 -1.62 -18.95
N PHE A 9 1.70 -0.53 -18.59
CA PHE A 9 3.15 -0.43 -18.69
C PHE A 9 3.75 0.31 -17.49
N GLY A 10 4.87 -0.24 -17.00
CA GLY A 10 5.74 0.40 -16.02
C GLY A 10 5.35 0.19 -14.56
N THR A 11 6.33 0.43 -13.70
CA THR A 11 6.12 0.52 -12.25
C THR A 11 5.54 1.90 -11.92
N ARG A 12 4.47 1.93 -11.13
CA ARG A 12 3.83 3.18 -10.67
C ARG A 12 3.90 3.30 -9.16
N THR A 13 4.04 4.54 -8.70
CA THR A 13 3.93 4.88 -7.28
C THR A 13 2.57 5.50 -7.03
N PHE A 14 1.89 5.04 -5.98
CA PHE A 14 0.60 5.52 -5.53
C PHE A 14 0.73 6.04 -4.11
N ASP A 15 0.37 7.30 -3.91
CA ASP A 15 0.39 7.93 -2.61
C ASP A 15 -1.01 7.95 -2.00
N PHE A 16 -1.10 7.50 -0.76
CA PHE A 16 -2.31 7.49 0.04
C PHE A 16 -2.08 8.30 1.30
N PHE A 17 -3.04 9.16 1.61
CA PHE A 17 -3.02 10.01 2.80
C PHE A 17 -4.11 9.50 3.75
N PRO A 18 -3.75 8.78 4.82
CA PRO A 18 -4.69 8.42 5.86
C PRO A 18 -5.32 9.67 6.47
N ARG A 19 -6.54 9.55 7.00
CA ARG A 19 -7.19 10.70 7.62
C ARG A 19 -6.39 11.14 8.86
N ALA A 20 -6.25 12.46 9.03
CA ALA A 20 -5.45 13.06 10.10
C ALA A 20 -5.99 12.80 11.51
N ASP A 21 -7.26 12.40 11.65
CA ASP A 21 -7.90 12.04 12.92
C ASP A 21 -7.54 10.61 13.40
N LEU A 22 -6.88 9.81 12.56
CA LEU A 22 -6.43 8.46 12.90
C LEU A 22 -5.11 8.52 13.67
N ASN A 23 -5.19 8.72 14.98
CA ASN A 23 -4.01 8.87 15.84
C ASN A 23 -3.21 7.57 16.04
N ARG A 24 -3.80 6.40 15.77
CA ARG A 24 -3.21 5.08 16.11
C ARG A 24 -3.50 4.04 15.03
N ILE A 25 -2.79 4.15 13.90
CA ILE A 25 -2.88 3.13 12.85
C ILE A 25 -2.04 1.93 13.26
N LYS A 26 -2.68 0.77 13.46
CA LYS A 26 -2.00 -0.48 13.87
C LYS A 26 -1.83 -1.48 12.75
N ARG A 27 -2.59 -1.36 11.65
CA ARG A 27 -2.46 -2.30 10.54
C ARG A 27 -2.73 -1.60 9.22
N ILE A 28 -1.93 -1.95 8.22
CA ILE A 28 -2.23 -1.67 6.81
C ILE A 28 -2.45 -2.99 6.11
N ARG A 29 -3.47 -3.01 5.26
CA ARG A 29 -3.85 -4.14 4.43
C ARG A 29 -3.85 -3.71 2.97
N LEU A 30 -3.08 -4.39 2.14
CA LEU A 30 -3.16 -4.33 0.69
C LEU A 30 -4.08 -5.45 0.21
N VAL A 31 -5.15 -5.07 -0.48
CA VAL A 31 -6.10 -6.01 -1.07
C VAL A 31 -5.96 -5.97 -2.58
N GLY A 32 -5.60 -7.09 -3.20
CA GLY A 32 -5.60 -7.23 -4.64
C GLY A 32 -7.03 -7.19 -5.17
N LEU A 33 -7.28 -6.38 -6.20
CA LEU A 33 -8.62 -6.23 -6.79
C LEU A 33 -8.76 -7.11 -8.02
N ARG A 34 -8.21 -6.67 -9.16
CA ARG A 34 -8.25 -7.39 -10.44
C ARG A 34 -6.83 -7.69 -10.90
N ASN A 35 -6.64 -8.86 -11.50
CA ASN A 35 -5.36 -9.37 -11.99
C ASN A 35 -4.27 -9.40 -10.91
N ASN A 36 -3.16 -10.06 -11.21
CA ASN A 36 -2.03 -10.11 -10.28
C ASN A 36 -1.15 -8.87 -10.47
N LEU A 37 -0.61 -8.40 -9.36
CA LEU A 37 0.29 -7.28 -9.26
C LEU A 37 1.54 -7.71 -8.52
N GLU A 38 2.64 -7.03 -8.76
CA GLU A 38 3.83 -7.11 -7.93
C GLU A 38 3.96 -5.82 -7.14
N ILE A 39 3.97 -5.94 -5.81
CA ILE A 39 4.26 -4.82 -4.92
C ILE A 39 5.78 -4.74 -4.81
N VAL A 40 6.35 -3.69 -5.36
CA VAL A 40 7.80 -3.47 -5.39
C VAL A 40 8.27 -2.86 -4.09
N GLU A 41 7.50 -1.93 -3.53
CA GLU A 41 7.90 -1.21 -2.32
C GLU A 41 6.67 -0.61 -1.62
N VAL A 42 6.67 -0.62 -0.28
CA VAL A 42 5.70 0.15 0.51
C VAL A 42 6.46 1.03 1.50
N ARG A 43 6.28 2.34 1.38
CA ARG A 43 6.85 3.33 2.30
C ARG A 43 5.77 3.94 3.16
N ILE A 44 6.09 4.13 4.44
CA ILE A 44 5.21 4.80 5.39
C ILE A 44 5.97 5.97 5.98
N GLN A 45 5.37 7.15 5.84
CA GLN A 45 5.82 8.36 6.49
C GLN A 45 4.92 8.63 7.69
N TYR A 46 5.52 8.63 8.88
CA TYR A 46 4.82 8.94 10.12
C TYR A 46 4.67 10.46 10.28
N ALA A 47 3.64 10.91 11.00
CA ALA A 47 3.39 12.33 11.23
C ALA A 47 4.24 12.90 12.39
N ASP A 48 4.62 12.04 13.35
CA ASP A 48 5.46 12.38 14.51
C ASP A 48 6.97 12.28 14.22
N TYR A 49 7.34 11.84 13.01
CA TYR A 49 8.73 11.64 12.62
C TYR A 49 8.97 12.10 11.18
N SER A 50 9.93 13.01 11.00
CA SER A 50 10.22 13.63 9.69
C SER A 50 10.97 12.71 8.72
N GLY A 51 11.54 11.60 9.20
CA GLY A 51 12.20 10.61 8.35
C GLY A 51 11.25 9.55 7.78
N GLU A 52 11.47 9.12 6.54
CA GLU A 52 10.84 7.89 6.03
C GLU A 52 11.40 6.68 6.79
N ARG A 53 10.55 5.87 7.42
CA ARG A 53 10.98 4.59 7.98
C ARG A 53 10.76 3.49 6.94
N ARG A 54 11.86 2.93 6.41
CA ARG A 54 11.90 1.61 5.74
C ARG A 54 11.81 0.55 6.85
N GLU A 55 11.07 -0.55 6.79
CA GLU A 55 10.59 -1.39 5.70
C GLU A 55 9.37 -2.14 6.27
N TYR A 56 8.16 -1.92 5.74
CA TYR A 56 7.11 -2.91 5.92
C TYR A 56 7.17 -3.81 4.72
N ARG A 57 7.65 -5.05 4.90
CA ARG A 57 7.82 -6.04 3.83
C ARG A 57 6.47 -6.57 3.36
N LEU A 58 5.75 -5.72 2.66
CA LEU A 58 4.54 -6.03 1.91
C LEU A 58 4.85 -6.38 0.45
N GLU A 59 6.13 -6.45 0.11
CA GLU A 59 6.67 -6.69 -1.23
C GLU A 59 6.35 -8.10 -1.75
N GLY A 60 6.27 -8.21 -3.06
CA GLY A 60 6.03 -9.45 -3.79
C GLY A 60 4.65 -9.51 -4.44
N GLU A 61 4.33 -10.69 -4.99
CA GLU A 61 3.09 -10.87 -5.75
C GLU A 61 1.85 -10.70 -4.85
N LEU A 62 0.96 -9.81 -5.26
CA LEU A 62 -0.37 -9.60 -4.74
C LEU A 62 -1.37 -10.15 -5.76
N LYS A 63 -1.85 -11.36 -5.50
CA LYS A 63 -2.84 -12.04 -6.35
C LYS A 63 -4.18 -11.31 -6.31
N SER A 64 -5.00 -11.50 -7.36
CA SER A 64 -6.39 -11.06 -7.36
C SER A 64 -7.13 -11.57 -6.12
N SER A 65 -7.80 -10.67 -5.39
CA SER A 65 -8.46 -10.95 -4.11
C SER A 65 -7.53 -11.42 -2.97
N GLY A 66 -6.22 -11.45 -3.21
CA GLY A 66 -5.21 -11.72 -2.21
C GLY A 66 -5.07 -10.57 -1.24
N VAL A 67 -4.67 -10.89 -0.01
CA VAL A 67 -4.52 -9.91 1.06
C VAL A 67 -3.12 -10.01 1.62
N ARG A 68 -2.42 -8.87 1.70
CA ARG A 68 -1.15 -8.73 2.42
C ARG A 68 -1.32 -7.69 3.51
N GLU A 69 -0.83 -8.01 4.71
CA GLU A 69 -0.99 -7.14 5.87
C GLU A 69 0.33 -6.91 6.57
N ALA A 70 0.49 -5.70 7.12
CA ALA A 70 1.60 -5.34 7.97
C ALA A 70 1.07 -4.71 9.24
N VAL A 71 1.63 -5.13 10.39
CA VAL A 71 1.35 -4.55 11.69
C VAL A 71 2.27 -3.36 11.89
N LEU A 72 1.70 -2.21 12.22
CA LEU A 72 2.43 -0.98 12.49
C LEU A 72 2.56 -0.72 13.99
N ASP A 73 3.40 0.26 14.32
CA ASP A 73 3.73 0.65 15.70
C ASP A 73 2.59 1.39 16.42
N GLY A 74 1.43 1.61 15.77
CA GLY A 74 0.30 2.32 16.40
C GLY A 74 0.50 3.84 16.45
N ARG A 75 1.20 4.40 15.47
CA ARG A 75 1.54 5.83 15.37
C ARG A 75 0.68 6.55 14.32
N PRO A 76 0.58 7.89 14.37
CA PRO A 76 -0.08 8.66 13.32
C PRO A 76 0.71 8.59 12.01
N VAL A 77 0.05 8.24 10.91
CA VAL A 77 0.68 8.13 9.59
C VAL A 77 0.27 9.31 8.72
N TYR A 78 1.26 10.00 8.15
CA TYR A 78 1.07 11.11 7.23
C TYR A 78 0.83 10.64 5.79
N ARG A 79 1.67 9.71 5.30
CA ARG A 79 1.64 9.24 3.91
C ARG A 79 2.00 7.76 3.82
N ILE A 80 1.32 7.04 2.96
CA ILE A 80 1.64 5.68 2.55
C ILE A 80 1.90 5.70 1.05
N SER A 81 3.11 5.38 0.63
CA SER A 81 3.49 5.29 -0.79
C SER A 81 3.64 3.82 -1.18
N VAL A 82 2.87 3.37 -2.16
CA VAL A 82 2.94 2.00 -2.68
C VAL A 82 3.47 2.04 -4.10
N LYS A 83 4.61 1.41 -4.32
CA LYS A 83 5.19 1.21 -5.64
C LYS A 83 4.78 -0.18 -6.14
N ALA A 84 4.07 -0.24 -7.26
CA ALA A 84 3.55 -1.49 -7.81
C ALA A 84 3.78 -1.58 -9.32
N SER A 85 4.03 -2.80 -9.79
CA SER A 85 4.14 -3.16 -11.20
C SER A 85 3.09 -4.20 -11.58
N PRO A 86 2.64 -4.23 -12.85
CA PRO A 86 1.85 -5.35 -13.34
C PRO A 86 2.72 -6.61 -13.35
N SER A 87 2.21 -7.75 -12.86
CA SER A 87 2.97 -9.02 -12.86
C SER A 87 3.29 -9.54 -14.27
N TYR A 88 2.54 -9.10 -15.28
CA TYR A 88 2.78 -9.45 -16.68
C TYR A 88 2.57 -8.23 -17.57
N PHE A 89 3.58 -7.92 -18.40
CA PHE A 89 3.57 -6.79 -19.33
C PHE A 89 2.47 -6.86 -20.41
N TRP A 90 2.04 -8.07 -20.79
CA TRP A 90 1.02 -8.29 -21.82
C TRP A 90 -0.40 -8.51 -21.30
N LYS A 91 -0.62 -8.56 -19.98
CA LYS A 91 -1.97 -8.76 -19.40
C LYS A 91 -2.65 -7.43 -19.06
N LYS A 92 -3.96 -7.48 -18.85
CA LYS A 92 -4.73 -6.31 -18.40
C LYS A 92 -4.13 -5.74 -17.10
N PRO A 93 -4.15 -4.41 -16.91
CA PRO A 93 -3.66 -3.77 -15.69
C PRO A 93 -4.25 -4.42 -14.44
N GLY A 94 -3.42 -4.59 -13.42
CA GLY A 94 -3.91 -4.98 -12.11
C GLY A 94 -4.32 -3.77 -11.27
N GLY A 95 -5.08 -4.03 -10.22
CA GLY A 95 -5.49 -3.00 -9.26
C GLY A 95 -5.39 -3.50 -7.83
N PHE A 96 -5.19 -2.57 -6.90
CA PHE A 96 -5.17 -2.86 -5.47
C PHE A 96 -5.86 -1.75 -4.68
N ARG A 97 -6.28 -2.09 -3.46
CA ARG A 97 -6.83 -1.15 -2.47
C ARG A 97 -5.94 -1.14 -1.24
N VAL A 98 -5.79 0.04 -0.63
CA VAL A 98 -5.14 0.19 0.67
C VAL A 98 -6.19 0.42 1.75
N ASP A 99 -6.27 -0.53 2.66
CA ASP A 99 -7.09 -0.47 3.86
C ASP A 99 -6.21 -0.14 5.06
N VAL A 100 -6.65 0.84 5.85
CA VAL A 100 -5.97 1.31 7.05
C VAL A 100 -6.86 1.00 8.24
N ILE A 101 -6.32 0.25 9.21
CA ILE A 101 -7.03 -0.12 10.43
C ILE A 101 -6.38 0.62 11.60
N ALA A 102 -7.16 1.51 12.19
CA ALA A 102 -6.80 2.22 13.42
C ALA A 102 -7.57 1.65 14.61
N VAL A 103 -6.98 1.76 15.79
CA VAL A 103 -7.66 1.44 17.05
C VAL A 103 -7.90 2.73 17.80
N LYS A 104 -9.06 2.83 18.44
CA LYS A 104 -9.43 3.97 19.29
C LYS A 104 -8.68 3.90 20.62
#